data_AF-A0A3R6DNZ4-F1
#
_entry.id   AF-A0A3R6DNZ4-F1
#
_cell.length_a   1.000
_cell.length_b   1.000
_cell.length_c   1.000
_cell.angle_alpha   90.00
_cell.angle_beta   90.00
_cell.angle_gamma   90.00
#
_symmetry.space_group_name_H-M   'P 1'
#
loop_
_entity.id
_entity.type
_entity.pdbx_description
1 polymer ?
#
loop_
_entity_poly.entity_id
_entity_poly.type
_entity_poly.pdbx_seq_one_letter_code
_entity_poly.pdbx_strand_id
1 'polypeptide(L)'
;MQIKCEYCGSMIEETADKCPFCGAANNAVKRTADKTPKTIAELQQWYQDRHLPPYEITRFFIGINYKKPKAFGIYQDSDQFIVYKNKVNGERAIRYQGTDEAYAVNELYLKLKSEILNQKANNQTRKQQQTLTREQKKEKRKNILITFAIFFAGFVGLISIAIIDMLAKGFGASLF
;
A
#
# COMPACT_ATOMS: atom_id res chain seq x y z
N MET A 1 35.71 -9.80 7.42
CA MET A 1 35.85 -11.24 7.13
C MET A 1 35.74 -11.43 5.62
N GLN A 2 36.13 -12.58 5.05
CA GLN A 2 35.98 -12.84 3.61
C GLN A 2 34.77 -13.74 3.37
N ILE A 3 33.94 -13.38 2.39
CA ILE A 3 32.72 -14.10 2.03
C ILE A 3 32.80 -14.58 0.59
N LYS A 4 32.10 -15.66 0.27
CA LYS A 4 32.06 -16.20 -1.10
C LYS A 4 31.06 -15.38 -1.94
N CYS A 5 31.49 -14.93 -3.11
CA CYS A 5 30.61 -14.30 -4.08
C CYS A 5 29.60 -15.31 -4.63
N GLU A 6 28.31 -15.02 -4.51
CA GLU A 6 27.21 -15.88 -4.98
C GLU A 6 27.19 -16.05 -6.50
N TYR A 7 27.81 -15.13 -7.25
CA TYR A 7 27.78 -15.13 -8.72
C TYR A 7 28.97 -15.84 -9.35
N CYS A 8 30.19 -15.57 -8.88
CA CYS A 8 31.42 -16.14 -9.48
C CYS A 8 32.20 -17.06 -8.55
N GLY A 9 31.75 -17.24 -7.30
CA GLY A 9 32.38 -18.13 -6.33
C GLY A 9 33.72 -17.64 -5.75
N SER A 10 34.23 -16.49 -6.19
CA SER A 10 35.46 -15.88 -5.66
C SER A 10 35.28 -15.41 -4.21
N MET A 11 36.35 -15.49 -3.41
CA MET A 11 36.35 -14.94 -2.06
C MET A 11 36.54 -13.42 -2.13
N ILE A 12 35.60 -12.66 -1.55
CA ILE A 12 35.57 -11.20 -1.56
C ILE A 12 35.53 -10.67 -0.13
N GLU A 13 36.01 -9.44 0.07
CA GLU A 13 35.85 -8.78 1.37
C GLU A 13 34.38 -8.48 1.65
N GLU A 14 33.96 -8.73 2.89
CA GLU A 14 32.59 -8.50 3.35
C GLU A 14 32.16 -7.02 3.24
N THR A 15 33.11 -6.08 3.25
CA THR A 15 32.91 -4.63 3.14
C THR A 15 32.85 -4.11 1.70
N ALA A 16 33.21 -4.93 0.70
CA ALA A 16 33.27 -4.48 -0.69
C ALA A 16 31.87 -4.42 -1.31
N ASP A 17 31.41 -3.24 -1.75
CA ASP A 17 30.08 -3.02 -2.36
C ASP A 17 29.79 -3.91 -3.58
N LYS A 18 30.85 -4.25 -4.32
CA LYS A 18 30.81 -5.08 -5.52
C LYS A 18 31.94 -6.08 -5.49
N CYS A 19 31.70 -7.25 -6.05
CA CYS A 19 32.74 -8.24 -6.28
C CYS A 19 33.81 -7.66 -7.23
N PRO A 20 35.08 -7.58 -6.83
CA PRO A 20 36.15 -7.06 -7.69
C PRO A 20 36.43 -7.97 -8.89
N PHE A 21 36.00 -9.24 -8.85
CA PHE A 21 36.26 -10.21 -9.90
C PHE A 21 35.18 -10.26 -10.99
N CYS A 22 33.91 -9.99 -10.65
CA CYS A 22 32.80 -10.07 -11.60
C CYS A 22 31.88 -8.84 -11.64
N GLY A 23 32.12 -7.86 -10.78
CA GLY A 23 31.33 -6.62 -10.71
C GLY A 23 29.93 -6.79 -10.09
N ALA A 24 29.51 -8.01 -9.73
CA ALA A 24 28.22 -8.26 -9.12
C ALA A 24 28.11 -7.59 -7.75
N ALA A 25 26.91 -7.09 -7.40
CA ALA A 25 26.68 -6.44 -6.13
C ALA A 25 26.90 -7.41 -4.96
N ASN A 26 27.59 -6.96 -3.92
CA ASN A 26 27.76 -7.73 -2.71
C ASN A 26 26.49 -7.64 -1.85
N ASN A 27 25.74 -8.74 -1.80
CA ASN A 27 24.51 -8.83 -1.03
C ASN A 27 24.76 -8.70 0.49
N ALA A 28 25.97 -9.00 0.98
CA ALA A 28 26.31 -8.79 2.38
C ALA A 28 26.39 -7.30 2.74
N VAL A 29 27.07 -6.48 1.92
CA VAL A 29 27.16 -5.02 2.15
C VAL A 29 25.79 -4.36 2.06
N LYS A 30 24.97 -4.75 1.08
CA LYS A 30 23.58 -4.23 0.99
C LYS A 30 22.78 -4.51 2.26
N ARG A 31 22.92 -5.69 2.86
CA ARG A 31 22.26 -6.02 4.14
C ARG A 31 22.73 -5.13 5.29
N THR A 32 24.03 -4.81 5.33
CA THR A 32 24.63 -3.92 6.34
C THR A 32 24.27 -2.45 6.14
N ALA A 33 24.22 -1.96 4.90
CA ALA A 33 23.84 -0.59 4.57
C ALA A 33 22.33 -0.30 4.78
N ASP A 34 21.47 -1.30 4.57
CA ASP A 34 20.01 -1.16 4.71
C ASP A 34 19.49 -1.31 6.16
N LYS A 35 20.36 -1.43 7.17
CA LYS A 35 19.98 -1.79 8.56
C LYS A 35 19.04 -3.01 8.57
N THR A 36 19.39 -4.04 7.80
CA THR A 36 18.58 -5.26 7.72
C THR A 36 18.77 -6.03 9.02
N PRO A 37 17.68 -6.34 9.75
CA PRO A 37 17.78 -7.07 10.99
C PRO A 37 18.28 -8.49 10.74
N LYS A 38 19.21 -8.95 11.57
CA LYS A 38 19.80 -10.29 11.54
C LYS A 38 19.30 -11.15 12.71
N THR A 39 18.87 -10.53 13.81
CA THR A 39 18.33 -11.23 14.97
C THR A 39 16.84 -10.95 15.16
N ILE A 40 16.15 -11.82 15.90
CA ILE A 40 14.74 -11.62 16.28
C ILE A 40 14.61 -10.30 17.05
N ALA A 41 15.56 -10.00 17.95
CA ALA A 41 15.58 -8.77 18.73
C ALA A 41 15.75 -7.53 17.83
N GLU A 42 16.67 -7.56 16.87
CA GLU A 42 16.83 -6.49 15.89
C GLU A 42 15.59 -6.32 15.01
N LEU A 43 14.93 -7.41 14.63
CA LEU A 43 13.69 -7.35 13.85
C LEU A 43 12.55 -6.72 14.66
N GLN A 44 12.48 -6.99 15.97
CA GLN A 44 11.53 -6.32 16.87
C GLN A 44 11.82 -4.82 16.95
N GLN A 45 13.08 -4.42 17.16
CA GLN A 45 13.47 -3.01 17.17
C GLN A 45 13.14 -2.32 15.84
N TRP A 46 13.50 -2.95 14.71
CA TRP A 46 13.20 -2.46 13.37
C TRP A 46 11.69 -2.23 13.15
N TYR A 47 10.85 -3.10 13.74
CA TYR A 47 9.40 -3.01 13.71
C TYR A 47 8.89 -1.80 14.50
N GLN A 48 9.43 -1.60 15.71
CA GLN A 48 9.09 -0.46 16.58
C GLN A 48 9.56 0.87 15.99
N ASP A 49 10.81 0.95 15.52
CA ASP A 49 11.41 2.16 14.93
C ASP A 49 10.59 2.68 13.73
N ARG A 50 9.96 1.77 12.98
CA ARG A 50 9.11 2.10 11.83
C ARG A 50 7.68 2.43 12.19
N HIS A 51 7.33 2.41 13.48
CA HIS A 51 6.00 2.71 13.98
C HIS A 51 4.92 1.89 13.25
N LEU A 52 5.22 0.61 12.98
CA LEU A 52 4.29 -0.28 12.32
C LEU A 52 3.10 -0.58 13.25
N PRO A 53 1.90 -0.79 12.69
CA PRO A 53 0.74 -1.16 13.51
C PRO A 53 1.03 -2.40 14.36
N PRO A 54 0.36 -2.63 15.49
CA PRO A 54 0.59 -3.83 16.30
C PRO A 54 0.38 -5.12 15.50
N TYR A 55 1.04 -6.20 15.95
CA TYR A 55 1.01 -7.52 15.29
C TYR A 55 -0.41 -8.10 15.12
N GLU A 56 -1.36 -7.65 15.94
CA GLU A 56 -2.78 -8.02 15.88
C GLU A 56 -3.44 -7.54 14.57
N ILE A 57 -2.92 -6.44 14.01
CA ILE A 57 -3.37 -5.85 12.76
C ILE A 57 -2.54 -6.40 11.61
N THR A 58 -1.22 -6.31 11.70
CA THR A 58 -0.32 -6.71 10.59
C THR A 58 -0.25 -8.21 10.39
N ARG A 59 -0.57 -9.00 11.43
CA ARG A 59 -0.47 -10.47 11.46
C ARG A 59 0.95 -11.03 11.35
N PHE A 60 1.95 -10.20 11.61
CA PHE A 60 3.35 -10.59 11.73
C PHE A 60 3.73 -10.76 13.20
N PHE A 61 4.16 -11.97 13.59
CA PHE A 61 4.48 -12.32 14.97
C PHE A 61 5.97 -12.59 15.11
N ILE A 62 6.67 -11.75 15.88
CA ILE A 62 8.13 -11.81 16.01
C ILE A 62 8.50 -12.26 17.43
N GLY A 63 9.17 -13.41 17.55
CA GLY A 63 9.55 -14.01 18.83
C GLY A 63 8.43 -14.80 19.52
N ILE A 64 7.30 -15.06 18.85
CA ILE A 64 6.11 -15.67 19.47
C ILE A 64 5.61 -16.83 18.61
N ASN A 65 5.37 -17.99 19.26
CA ASN A 65 4.72 -19.15 18.64
C ASN A 65 3.19 -19.00 18.62
N TYR A 66 2.67 -18.19 17.70
CA TYR A 66 1.25 -17.91 17.59
C TYR A 66 0.51 -18.98 16.78
N LYS A 67 -0.52 -19.59 17.37
CA LYS A 67 -1.22 -20.76 16.81
C LYS A 67 -2.50 -20.44 16.02
N LYS A 68 -3.03 -19.21 16.11
CA LYS A 68 -4.30 -18.88 15.43
C LYS A 68 -4.12 -18.74 13.90
N PRO A 69 -5.19 -18.88 13.11
CA PRO A 69 -5.13 -18.73 11.65
C PRO A 69 -4.61 -17.38 11.18
N LYS A 70 -4.17 -17.32 9.91
CA LYS A 70 -3.67 -16.10 9.25
C LYS A 70 -2.54 -15.43 10.04
N ALA A 71 -1.57 -16.22 10.47
CA ALA A 71 -0.40 -15.72 11.19
C ALA A 71 0.85 -16.00 10.38
N PHE A 72 1.78 -15.05 10.35
CA PHE A 72 3.10 -15.29 9.80
C PHE A 72 4.13 -14.83 10.83
N GLY A 73 5.09 -15.68 11.18
CA GLY A 73 5.96 -15.34 12.29
C GLY A 73 7.21 -16.17 12.40
N ILE A 74 8.05 -15.75 13.34
CA ILE A 74 9.30 -16.39 13.72
C ILE A 74 9.33 -16.55 15.23
N TYR A 75 9.84 -17.68 15.71
CA TYR A 75 10.17 -17.90 17.11
C TYR A 75 11.37 -18.81 17.23
N GLN A 76 12.03 -18.76 18.37
CA GLN A 76 13.08 -19.70 18.73
C GLN A 76 12.46 -20.84 19.55
N ASP A 77 12.82 -22.06 19.21
CA ASP A 77 12.50 -23.28 19.94
C ASP A 77 13.81 -24.02 20.22
N SER A 78 14.25 -24.00 21.48
CA SER A 78 15.58 -24.49 21.87
C SER A 78 16.69 -23.82 21.02
N ASP A 79 17.48 -24.58 20.27
CA ASP A 79 18.55 -24.06 19.41
C ASP A 79 18.11 -23.80 17.96
N GLN A 80 16.81 -23.94 17.66
CA GLN A 80 16.29 -23.79 16.30
C GLN A 80 15.38 -22.58 16.16
N PHE A 81 15.56 -21.85 15.08
CA PHE A 81 14.70 -20.77 14.64
C PHE A 81 13.67 -21.31 13.67
N ILE A 82 12.40 -21.10 13.99
CA ILE A 82 11.26 -21.62 13.23
C ILE A 82 10.49 -20.46 12.63
N VAL A 83 10.42 -20.42 11.31
CA VAL A 83 9.56 -19.50 10.55
C VAL A 83 8.32 -20.24 10.13
N TYR A 84 7.14 -19.75 10.51
CA TYR A 84 5.87 -20.42 10.28
C TYR A 84 4.84 -19.50 9.62
N LYS A 85 3.96 -20.09 8.82
CA LYS A 85 2.78 -19.47 8.25
C LYS A 85 1.54 -20.31 8.54
N ASN A 86 0.61 -19.77 9.33
CA ASN A 86 -0.70 -20.37 9.55
C ASN A 86 -1.65 -19.92 8.43
N LYS A 87 -2.23 -20.89 7.73
CA LYS A 87 -3.25 -20.70 6.70
C LYS A 87 -4.57 -20.24 7.33
N VAL A 88 -5.55 -19.94 6.48
CA VAL A 88 -6.90 -19.52 6.91
C VAL A 88 -7.65 -20.66 7.60
N ASN A 89 -7.42 -21.90 7.18
CA ASN A 89 -7.98 -23.12 7.78
C ASN A 89 -7.30 -23.54 9.09
N GLY A 90 -6.33 -22.77 9.60
CA GLY A 90 -5.57 -23.09 10.81
C GLY A 90 -4.38 -24.04 10.59
N GLU A 91 -4.21 -24.59 9.40
CA GLU A 91 -3.06 -25.43 9.06
C GLU A 91 -1.76 -24.61 9.09
N ARG A 92 -0.68 -25.19 9.64
CA ARG A 92 0.62 -24.54 9.76
C ARG A 92 1.58 -25.05 8.69
N ALA A 93 2.17 -24.13 7.94
CA ALA A 93 3.28 -24.40 7.05
C ALA A 93 4.58 -23.84 7.64
N ILE A 94 5.57 -24.71 7.86
CA ILE A 94 6.91 -24.29 8.23
C ILE A 94 7.65 -23.84 6.96
N ARG A 95 8.19 -22.62 6.99
CA ARG A 95 8.97 -22.03 5.89
C ARG A 95 10.46 -22.28 6.06
N TYR A 96 10.91 -22.25 7.29
CA TYR A 96 12.29 -22.51 7.66
C TYR A 96 12.33 -23.09 9.08
N GLN A 97 13.25 -24.01 9.30
CA GLN A 97 13.61 -24.56 10.60
C GLN A 97 15.09 -24.89 10.57
N GLY A 98 15.88 -24.27 11.45
CA GLY A 98 17.32 -24.48 11.50
C GLY A 98 18.00 -23.56 12.51
N THR A 99 19.32 -23.60 12.57
CA THR A 99 20.12 -22.85 13.55
C THR A 99 20.56 -21.46 13.07
N ASP A 100 20.34 -21.13 11.80
CA ASP A 100 20.72 -19.84 11.21
C ASP A 100 19.63 -18.79 11.47
N GLU A 101 19.83 -17.99 12.52
CA GLU A 101 18.93 -16.89 12.88
C GLU A 101 18.79 -15.86 11.77
N ALA A 102 19.90 -15.47 11.14
CA ALA A 102 19.92 -14.41 10.13
C ALA A 102 19.11 -14.81 8.90
N TYR A 103 19.21 -16.07 8.50
CA TYR A 103 18.38 -16.62 7.43
C TYR A 103 16.89 -16.61 7.82
N ALA A 104 16.55 -17.12 9.01
CA ALA A 104 15.17 -17.16 9.51
C ALA A 104 14.54 -15.76 9.60
N VAL A 105 15.28 -14.79 10.14
CA VAL A 105 14.86 -13.39 10.27
C VAL A 105 14.66 -12.77 8.88
N ASN A 106 15.57 -13.05 7.94
CA ASN A 106 15.47 -12.54 6.58
C ASN A 106 14.19 -13.03 5.86
N GLU A 107 13.77 -14.29 6.05
CA GLU A 107 12.53 -14.82 5.48
C GLU A 107 11.29 -14.02 5.93
N LEU A 108 11.20 -13.72 7.23
CA LEU A 108 10.09 -12.92 7.77
C LEU A 108 10.20 -11.45 7.33
N TYR A 109 11.40 -10.89 7.37
CA TYR A 109 11.70 -9.50 7.00
C TYR A 109 11.34 -9.19 5.55
N LEU A 110 11.74 -10.03 4.59
CA LEU A 110 11.42 -9.84 3.17
C LEU A 110 9.92 -9.79 2.95
N LYS A 111 9.17 -10.68 3.62
CA LYS A 111 7.72 -10.69 3.52
C LYS A 111 7.10 -9.43 4.11
N LEU A 112 7.56 -8.97 5.27
CA LEU A 112 7.10 -7.74 5.90
C LEU A 112 7.37 -6.51 5.00
N LYS A 113 8.56 -6.41 4.41
CA LYS A 113 8.93 -5.34 3.48
C LYS A 113 8.02 -5.32 2.25
N SER A 114 7.75 -6.49 1.65
CA SER A 114 6.84 -6.59 0.50
C SER A 114 5.40 -6.18 0.86
N GLU A 115 4.91 -6.56 2.04
CA GLU A 115 3.57 -6.21 2.49
C GLU A 115 3.42 -4.70 2.72
N ILE A 116 4.42 -4.06 3.32
CA ILE A 116 4.45 -2.59 3.49
C ILE A 116 4.40 -1.89 2.13
N LEU A 117 5.17 -2.35 1.14
CA LEU A 117 5.17 -1.76 -0.20
C LEU A 117 3.81 -1.94 -0.89
N ASN A 118 3.21 -3.13 -0.79
CA ASN A 118 1.89 -3.41 -1.35
C ASN A 118 0.80 -2.54 -0.69
N GLN A 119 0.83 -2.35 0.62
CA GLN A 119 -0.10 -1.49 1.33
C GLN A 119 0.04 -0.02 0.91
N LYS A 120 1.28 0.47 0.75
CA LYS A 120 1.53 1.83 0.24
C LYS A 120 0.98 2.02 -1.17
N ALA A 121 1.25 1.07 -2.07
CA ALA A 121 0.74 1.10 -3.44
C ALA A 121 -0.80 1.09 -3.47
N ASN A 122 -1.43 0.19 -2.73
CA ASN A 122 -2.89 0.10 -2.65
C ASN A 122 -3.53 1.39 -2.09
N ASN A 123 -2.90 2.00 -1.08
CA ASN A 123 -3.37 3.27 -0.52
C ASN A 123 -3.25 4.44 -1.51
N GLN A 124 -2.19 4.47 -2.33
CA GLN A 124 -2.04 5.46 -3.39
C GLN A 124 -3.14 5.31 -4.46
N THR A 125 -3.40 4.09 -4.92
CA THR A 125 -4.46 3.81 -5.91
C THR A 125 -5.83 4.19 -5.38
N ARG A 126 -6.14 3.87 -4.11
CA ARG A 126 -7.41 4.26 -3.47
C ARG A 126 -7.59 5.78 -3.40
N LYS A 127 -6.53 6.53 -3.06
CA LYS A 127 -6.57 8.00 -3.04
C LYS A 127 -6.85 8.56 -4.43
N GLN A 128 -6.19 8.04 -5.46
CA GLN A 128 -6.41 8.46 -6.85
C GLN A 128 -7.85 8.19 -7.31
N GLN A 129 -8.40 7.01 -7.00
CA GLN A 129 -9.79 6.68 -7.32
C GLN A 129 -10.79 7.60 -6.58
N GLN A 130 -10.53 7.93 -5.31
CA GLN A 130 -11.35 8.89 -4.57
C GLN A 130 -11.29 10.30 -5.16
N THR A 131 -10.13 10.76 -5.63
CA THR A 131 -10.03 12.05 -6.32
C THR A 131 -10.76 12.05 -7.65
N LEU A 132 -10.63 10.99 -8.45
CA LEU A 132 -11.33 10.87 -9.73
C LEU A 132 -12.85 10.85 -9.56
N THR A 133 -13.35 10.07 -8.60
CA THR A 133 -14.80 10.02 -8.32
C THR A 133 -15.34 11.35 -7.78
N ARG A 134 -14.55 12.10 -7.01
CA ARG A 134 -14.92 13.44 -6.53
C ARG A 134 -14.99 14.46 -7.68
N GLU A 135 -14.02 14.47 -8.58
CA GLU A 135 -14.01 15.33 -9.77
C GLU A 135 -15.17 14.99 -10.72
N GLN A 136 -15.41 13.69 -10.99
CA GLN A 136 -16.56 13.24 -11.78
C GLN A 136 -17.90 13.68 -11.18
N LYS A 137 -18.05 13.59 -9.85
CA LYS A 137 -19.27 14.04 -9.14
C LYS A 137 -19.42 15.57 -9.19
N LYS A 138 -18.32 16.32 -9.17
CA LYS A 138 -18.30 17.78 -9.29
C LYS A 138 -18.70 18.22 -10.70
N GLU A 139 -18.13 17.60 -11.72
CA GLU A 139 -18.49 17.86 -13.13
C GLU A 139 -19.95 17.51 -13.41
N LYS A 140 -20.44 16.36 -12.92
CA LYS A 140 -21.86 16.00 -13.04
C LYS A 140 -22.78 17.05 -12.40
N ARG A 141 -22.43 17.58 -11.22
CA ARG A 141 -23.20 18.65 -10.56
C ARG A 141 -23.20 19.96 -11.35
N LYS A 142 -22.06 20.36 -11.92
CA LYS A 142 -21.97 21.55 -12.79
C LYS A 142 -22.87 21.40 -14.02
N ASN A 143 -22.80 20.25 -14.69
CA ASN A 143 -23.60 20.00 -15.89
C ASN A 143 -25.10 20.05 -15.56
N ILE A 144 -25.53 19.46 -14.45
CA ILE A 144 -26.91 19.54 -13.97
C ILE A 144 -27.32 21.01 -13.72
N LEU A 145 -26.50 21.80 -13.04
CA LEU A 145 -26.76 23.22 -12.77
C LEU A 145 -26.87 24.05 -14.06
N ILE A 146 -25.97 23.82 -15.02
CA ILE A 146 -26.00 24.48 -16.33
C ILE A 146 -27.29 24.12 -17.07
N THR A 147 -27.65 22.83 -17.10
CA THR A 147 -28.92 22.39 -17.71
C THR A 147 -30.13 23.08 -17.08
N PHE A 148 -30.22 23.12 -15.75
CA PHE A 148 -31.32 23.82 -15.07
C PHE A 148 -31.35 25.32 -15.38
N ALA A 149 -30.19 25.99 -15.44
CA ALA A 149 -30.13 27.41 -15.78
C ALA A 149 -30.64 27.70 -17.20
N ILE A 150 -30.30 26.85 -18.18
CA ILE A 150 -30.77 26.97 -19.57
C ILE A 150 -32.29 26.79 -19.63
N PHE A 151 -32.84 25.75 -18.98
CA PHE A 151 -34.29 25.53 -18.93
C PHE A 151 -35.04 26.70 -18.26
N PHE A 152 -34.50 27.22 -17.15
CA PHE A 152 -35.11 28.35 -16.45
C PHE A 152 -35.11 29.63 -17.29
N ALA A 153 -34.00 29.95 -17.96
CA ALA A 153 -33.91 31.11 -18.85
C ALA A 153 -34.89 30.99 -20.02
N GLY A 154 -35.02 29.81 -20.63
CA GLY A 154 -36.00 29.55 -21.68
C GLY A 154 -37.45 29.74 -21.20
N PHE A 155 -37.77 29.24 -20.01
CA PHE A 155 -39.11 29.37 -19.42
C PHE A 155 -39.47 30.83 -19.12
N VAL A 156 -38.54 31.60 -18.53
CA VAL A 156 -38.73 33.05 -18.31
C VAL A 156 -38.92 33.78 -19.64
N GLY A 157 -38.13 33.44 -20.67
CA GLY A 157 -38.29 34.01 -22.01
C GLY A 157 -39.69 33.80 -22.58
N LEU A 158 -40.23 32.58 -22.49
CA LEU A 158 -41.59 32.26 -22.95
C LEU A 158 -42.66 33.00 -22.16
N ILE A 159 -42.53 33.10 -20.84
CA ILE A 159 -43.47 33.88 -20.00
C ILE A 159 -43.43 35.37 -20.39
N SER A 160 -42.23 35.91 -20.62
CA SER A 160 -42.06 37.30 -21.04
C SER A 160 -42.81 37.59 -22.34
N ILE A 161 -42.67 36.71 -23.34
CA ILE A 161 -43.36 36.83 -24.63
C ILE A 161 -44.88 36.75 -24.43
N ALA A 162 -45.38 35.80 -23.62
CA ALA A 162 -46.80 35.67 -23.34
C ALA A 162 -47.39 36.91 -22.63
N ILE A 163 -46.65 37.53 -21.71
CA ILE A 163 -47.05 38.78 -21.04
C ILE A 163 -47.09 39.94 -22.04
N ILE A 164 -46.09 40.06 -22.92
CA ILE A 164 -46.05 41.10 -23.96
C ILE A 164 -47.25 40.95 -24.91
N ASP A 165 -47.54 39.72 -25.36
CA ASP A 165 -48.71 39.44 -26.21
C ASP A 165 -50.03 39.77 -25.50
N MET A 166 -50.14 39.48 -24.20
CA MET A 166 -51.32 39.80 -23.40
C MET A 166 -51.51 41.31 -23.22
N LEU A 167 -50.43 42.08 -23.02
CA LEU A 167 -50.47 43.54 -22.94
C LEU A 167 -50.78 44.18 -24.29
N ALA A 168 -50.19 43.68 -25.38
CA ALA A 168 -50.46 44.16 -26.73
C ALA A 168 -51.93 43.93 -27.14
N LYS A 169 -52.51 42.79 -26.78
CA LYS A 169 -53.93 42.48 -27.03
C LYS A 169 -54.87 43.21 -26.07
N GLY A 170 -54.45 43.45 -24.82
CA GLY A 170 -55.23 44.19 -23.81
C GLY A 170 -55.38 45.68 -24.10
N PHE A 171 -54.40 46.32 -24.73
CA PHE A 171 -54.49 47.73 -25.15
C PHE A 171 -55.32 47.96 -26.43
N GLY A 172 -55.65 46.90 -27.18
CA GLY A 172 -56.47 47.00 -28.40
C GLY A 172 -57.98 46.96 -28.18
N ALA A 173 -58.45 46.71 -26.96
CA ALA A 173 -59.88 46.48 -26.68
C ALA A 173 -60.65 47.69 -26.12
N SER A 174 -60.03 48.88 -26.08
CA SER A 174 -60.68 50.11 -25.57
C SER A 174 -60.74 51.27 -26.57
N LEU A 175 -60.59 50.98 -27.86
CA LEU A 175 -60.81 51.94 -28.95
C LEU A 175 -61.55 51.23 -30.08
N PHE A 176 -62.80 50.83 -29.83
CA PHE A 176 -63.92 50.81 -30.78
C PHE A 176 -65.22 50.58 -30.00
#